data_AF-A0A954KXJ3-F1
#
_entry.id   AF-A0A954KXJ3-F1
#
_cell.length_a   1.000
_cell.length_b   1.000
_cell.length_c   1.000
_cell.angle_alpha   90.00
_cell.angle_beta   90.00
_cell.angle_gamma   90.00
#
_symmetry.space_group_name_H-M   'P 1'
#
loop_
_entity.id
_entity.type
_entity.pdbx_description
1 polymer ?
#
loop_
_entity_poly.entity_id
_entity_poly.type
_entity_poly.pdbx_seq_one_letter_code
_entity_poly.pdbx_strand_id
1 'polypeptide(L)'
;SRLPHIEGITSTPPQRAGEKWDDPVLQGSLMLAEALTPERDMHQHWQRFNLAAIVAPQVQHPQERLLHRLTYQLRTNGGSHIVWGHPPGGDDLEPTVEQKIGRLDQYLQRFGNFEQPRGPYQIDIRHFDAISLQPMPRAAR
;
A
#
# COMPACT_ATOMS: atom_id res chain seq x y z
N SER A 1 5.09 -5.31 -14.67
CA SER A 1 6.49 -5.33 -14.19
C SER A 1 6.80 -6.70 -13.59
N ARG A 2 8.07 -7.04 -13.36
CA ARG A 2 8.47 -8.30 -12.69
C ARG A 2 8.44 -8.19 -11.14
N LEU A 3 8.33 -6.98 -10.61
CA LEU A 3 8.35 -6.69 -9.17
C LEU A 3 7.32 -5.59 -8.83
N PRO A 4 6.86 -5.54 -7.56
CA PRO A 4 6.10 -4.41 -7.03
C PRO A 4 6.77 -3.07 -7.31
N HIS A 5 6.01 -2.10 -7.78
CA HIS A 5 6.49 -0.73 -7.94
C HIS A 5 6.29 0.04 -6.64
N ILE A 6 7.30 0.80 -6.21
CA ILE A 6 7.24 1.65 -5.01
C ILE A 6 7.46 3.10 -5.45
N GLU A 7 6.61 4.00 -4.97
CA GLU A 7 6.63 5.43 -5.26
C GLU A 7 6.84 6.27 -4.01
N GLY A 8 7.33 7.50 -4.19
CA GLY A 8 7.46 8.47 -3.10
C GLY A 8 8.72 8.31 -2.23
N ILE A 9 9.62 7.39 -2.57
CA ILE A 9 10.91 7.25 -1.90
C ILE A 9 11.83 8.41 -2.32
N THR A 10 12.26 9.19 -1.33
CA THR A 10 13.13 10.35 -1.53
C THR A 10 14.56 10.11 -1.04
N SER A 11 14.81 9.00 -0.33
CA SER A 11 16.15 8.62 0.08
C SER A 11 16.99 8.21 -1.13
N THR A 12 18.27 8.54 -1.07
CA THR A 12 19.24 8.12 -2.10
C THR A 12 19.82 6.75 -1.77
N PRO A 13 20.26 5.98 -2.78
CA PRO A 13 21.05 4.77 -2.53
C PRO A 13 22.26 4.99 -1.62
N PRO A 14 22.64 4.00 -0.79
CA PRO A 14 23.89 4.04 -0.06
C PRO A 14 25.07 4.23 -1.02
N GLN A 15 26.07 4.98 -0.58
CA GLN A 15 27.24 5.28 -1.43
C GLN A 15 28.16 4.08 -1.61
N ARG A 16 28.12 3.10 -0.69
CA ARG A 16 28.98 1.92 -0.71
C ARG A 16 28.15 0.69 -1.08
N ALA A 17 28.66 -0.08 -2.05
CA ALA A 17 28.06 -1.36 -2.39
C ALA A 17 28.08 -2.31 -1.18
N GLY A 18 26.98 -3.01 -0.94
CA GLY A 18 26.80 -3.91 0.20
C GLY A 18 26.31 -3.23 1.48
N GLU A 19 26.23 -1.90 1.51
CA GLU A 19 25.62 -1.17 2.62
C GLU A 19 24.09 -1.25 2.54
N LYS A 20 23.43 -1.39 3.70
CA LYS A 20 21.97 -1.44 3.80
C LYS A 20 21.39 -0.04 3.62
N TRP A 21 20.24 0.05 2.96
CA TRP A 21 19.42 1.26 2.97
C TRP A 21 18.86 1.54 4.36
N ASP A 22 19.29 2.64 4.97
CA ASP A 22 18.81 3.12 6.26
C ASP A 22 17.65 4.14 6.11
N ASP A 23 16.59 3.72 5.44
CA ASP A 23 15.37 4.51 5.28
C ASP A 23 14.16 3.71 5.77
N PRO A 24 13.59 4.04 6.95
CA PRO A 24 12.40 3.36 7.48
C PRO A 24 11.20 3.40 6.52
N VAL A 25 11.09 4.45 5.70
CA VAL A 25 10.00 4.58 4.72
C VAL A 25 10.16 3.53 3.62
N LEU A 26 11.37 3.36 3.09
CA LEU A 26 11.68 2.30 2.13
C LEU A 26 11.53 0.91 2.76
N GLN A 27 12.02 0.70 3.99
CA GLN A 27 11.90 -0.58 4.68
C GLN A 27 10.43 -1.00 4.83
N GLY A 28 9.55 -0.09 5.28
CA GLY A 28 8.12 -0.39 5.37
C GLY A 28 7.48 -0.68 4.01
N SER A 29 7.87 0.02 2.93
CA SER A 29 7.43 -0.32 1.57
C SER A 29 7.85 -1.73 1.13
N LEU A 30 9.07 -2.15 1.48
CA LEU A 30 9.55 -3.50 1.17
C LEU A 30 8.77 -4.56 1.95
N MET A 31 8.42 -4.30 3.21
CA MET A 31 7.57 -5.20 3.99
C MET A 31 6.16 -5.34 3.38
N LEU A 32 5.57 -4.23 2.89
CA LEU A 32 4.32 -4.29 2.14
C LEU A 32 4.47 -5.10 0.84
N ALA A 33 5.56 -4.89 0.11
CA ALA A 33 5.81 -5.61 -1.14
C ALA A 33 5.89 -7.12 -0.89
N GLU A 34 6.62 -7.55 0.13
CA GLU A 34 6.73 -8.96 0.53
C GLU A 34 5.36 -9.55 0.94
N ALA A 35 4.56 -8.80 1.70
CA ALA A 35 3.21 -9.23 2.10
C ALA A 35 2.24 -9.35 0.90
N LEU A 36 2.37 -8.50 -0.12
CA LEU A 36 1.49 -8.48 -1.29
C LEU A 36 2.01 -9.35 -2.45
N THR A 37 3.22 -9.88 -2.33
CA THR A 37 3.80 -10.86 -3.24
C THR A 37 4.51 -11.95 -2.44
N PRO A 38 3.77 -12.70 -1.60
CA PRO A 38 4.37 -13.77 -0.81
C PRO A 38 5.04 -14.78 -1.74
N GLU A 39 6.19 -15.31 -1.32
CA GLU A 39 7.03 -16.20 -2.15
C GLU A 39 7.45 -15.59 -3.51
N ARG A 40 7.35 -14.26 -3.64
CA ARG A 40 7.54 -13.48 -4.88
C ARG A 40 6.51 -13.79 -5.97
N ASP A 41 5.33 -14.31 -5.60
CA ASP A 41 4.23 -14.50 -6.53
C ASP A 41 3.42 -13.20 -6.71
N MET A 42 3.57 -12.58 -7.89
CA MET A 42 2.80 -11.41 -8.29
C MET A 42 1.32 -11.72 -8.55
N HIS A 43 0.97 -12.98 -8.85
CA HIS A 43 -0.39 -13.37 -9.20
C HIS A 43 -1.30 -13.42 -7.98
N GLN A 44 -0.75 -13.83 -6.83
CA GLN A 44 -1.53 -14.10 -5.61
C GLN A 44 -2.33 -12.88 -5.14
N HIS A 45 -1.68 -11.75 -4.88
CA HIS A 45 -2.37 -10.53 -4.44
C HIS A 45 -2.17 -9.36 -5.40
N TRP A 46 -0.93 -9.06 -5.81
CA TRP A 46 -0.65 -7.86 -6.60
C TRP A 46 -1.49 -7.73 -7.88
N GLN A 47 -1.45 -8.74 -8.75
CA GLN A 47 -2.21 -8.72 -10.00
C GLN A 47 -3.70 -8.98 -9.79
N ARG A 48 -4.05 -9.88 -8.87
CA ARG A 48 -5.44 -10.14 -8.48
C ARG A 48 -6.16 -8.85 -8.04
N PHE A 49 -5.45 -8.01 -7.27
CA PHE A 49 -5.94 -6.72 -6.80
C PHE A 49 -5.71 -5.57 -7.80
N ASN A 50 -5.18 -5.88 -8.99
CA ASN A 50 -4.91 -4.92 -10.05
C ASN A 50 -4.08 -3.71 -9.55
N LEU A 51 -3.08 -3.97 -8.70
CA LEU A 51 -2.22 -2.94 -8.11
C LEU A 51 -1.20 -2.42 -9.12
N ALA A 52 -0.98 -1.11 -9.05
CA ALA A 52 -0.01 -0.36 -9.83
C ALA A 52 1.24 -0.02 -9.02
N ALA A 53 1.08 0.40 -7.76
CA ALA A 53 2.18 0.85 -6.91
C ALA A 53 1.86 0.79 -5.42
N ILE A 54 2.90 0.66 -4.59
CA ILE A 54 2.89 1.06 -3.17
C ILE A 54 3.33 2.53 -3.13
N VAL A 55 2.50 3.39 -2.57
CA VAL A 55 2.78 4.81 -2.41
C VAL A 55 3.27 5.05 -0.99
N ALA A 56 4.54 5.41 -0.87
CA ALA A 56 5.15 5.71 0.41
C ALA A 56 4.76 7.12 0.92
N PRO A 57 4.61 7.30 2.24
CA PRO A 57 4.29 8.61 2.81
C PRO A 57 5.43 9.61 2.58
N GLN A 58 5.07 10.88 2.37
CA GLN A 58 6.01 11.97 2.43
C GLN A 58 6.23 12.36 3.90
N VAL A 59 7.45 12.17 4.38
CA VAL A 59 7.82 12.44 5.77
C VAL A 59 8.69 13.70 5.83
N GLN A 60 8.22 14.72 6.53
CA GLN A 60 8.92 16.01 6.61
C GLN A 60 9.89 16.04 7.79
N HIS A 61 9.55 15.37 8.88
CA HIS A 61 10.34 15.38 10.11
C HIS A 61 10.87 13.98 10.46
N PRO A 62 12.13 13.84 10.91
CA PRO A 62 12.68 12.52 11.27
C PRO A 62 11.85 11.74 12.31
N GLN A 63 11.16 12.44 13.21
CA GLN A 63 10.33 11.86 14.27
C GLN A 63 9.05 11.18 13.74
N GLU A 64 8.68 11.44 12.50
CA GLU A 64 7.54 10.82 11.80
C GLU A 64 7.96 9.51 11.11
N ARG A 65 9.27 9.18 11.07
CA ARG A 65 9.79 7.96 10.44
C ARG A 65 9.66 6.70 11.31
N LEU A 66 8.90 6.78 12.41
CA LEU A 66 8.55 5.62 13.23
C LEU A 66 7.50 4.78 12.49
N LEU A 67 7.66 3.46 12.43
CA LEU A 67 6.80 2.59 11.61
C LEU A 67 5.30 2.76 11.93
N HIS A 68 4.91 2.88 13.21
CA HIS A 68 3.54 3.16 13.66
C HIS A 68 3.01 4.56 13.31
N ARG A 69 3.80 5.40 12.64
CA ARG A 69 3.38 6.73 12.15
C ARG A 69 3.34 6.82 10.63
N LEU A 70 3.92 5.82 9.95
CA LEU A 70 3.93 5.77 8.49
C LEU A 70 2.61 5.23 7.99
N THR A 71 1.94 6.00 7.12
CA THR A 71 0.70 5.57 6.46
C THR A 71 0.98 5.37 4.98
N TYR A 72 0.95 4.11 4.54
CA TYR A 72 1.12 3.73 3.15
C TYR A 72 -0.22 3.70 2.42
N GLN A 73 -0.17 3.87 1.10
CA GLN A 73 -1.31 3.61 0.22
C GLN A 73 -0.92 2.60 -0.86
N LEU A 74 -1.91 1.89 -1.39
CA LEU A 74 -1.78 1.09 -2.59
C LEU A 74 -2.55 1.78 -3.71
N ARG A 75 -1.90 2.06 -4.84
CA ARG A 75 -2.57 2.58 -6.02
C ARG A 75 -2.94 1.44 -6.95
N THR A 76 -4.14 1.44 -7.49
CA THR A 76 -4.61 0.48 -8.50
C THR A 76 -4.29 0.99 -9.91
N ASN A 77 -4.28 0.11 -10.91
CA ASN A 77 -4.16 0.51 -12.32
C ASN A 77 -5.35 1.36 -12.80
N GLY A 78 -6.49 1.29 -12.12
CA GLY A 78 -7.67 2.11 -12.40
C GLY A 78 -7.65 3.51 -11.78
N GLY A 79 -6.71 3.77 -10.88
CA GLY A 79 -6.48 5.08 -10.27
C GLY A 79 -7.06 5.24 -8.86
N SER A 80 -7.71 4.22 -8.28
CA SER A 80 -8.09 4.24 -6.87
C SER A 80 -6.88 4.13 -5.95
N HIS A 81 -7.01 4.73 -4.77
CA HIS A 81 -6.01 4.72 -3.72
C HIS A 81 -6.56 4.00 -2.49
N ILE A 82 -5.98 2.86 -2.15
CA ILE A 82 -6.32 2.12 -0.93
C ILE A 82 -5.41 2.62 0.18
N VAL A 83 -5.99 3.23 1.22
CA VAL A 83 -5.26 3.62 2.43
C VAL A 83 -5.01 2.36 3.24
N TRP A 84 -3.78 1.84 3.15
CA TRP A 84 -3.36 0.62 3.83
C TRP A 84 -3.11 0.86 5.32
N GLY A 85 -2.52 2.01 5.66
CA GLY A 85 -2.08 2.28 7.03
C GLY A 85 -0.63 1.88 7.26
N HIS A 86 -0.35 1.35 8.44
CA HIS A 86 0.99 1.01 8.89
C HIS A 86 1.57 -0.20 8.12
N PRO A 87 2.91 -0.28 8.01
CA PRO A 87 3.54 -1.47 7.47
C PRO A 87 3.32 -2.67 8.41
N PRO A 88 3.48 -3.91 7.92
CA PRO A 88 3.44 -5.09 8.78
C PRO A 88 4.29 -4.91 10.03
N GLY A 89 3.74 -5.22 11.21
CA GLY A 89 4.42 -5.03 12.50
C GLY A 89 4.58 -3.56 12.94
N GLY A 90 3.89 -2.62 12.29
CA GLY A 90 3.91 -1.20 12.63
C GLY A 90 3.17 -0.86 13.93
N ASP A 91 1.93 -1.33 14.10
CA ASP A 91 1.10 -1.16 15.32
C ASP A 91 -0.07 -2.17 15.30
N ASP A 92 -0.61 -2.52 16.47
CA ASP A 92 -1.71 -3.47 16.69
C ASP A 92 -3.10 -2.80 16.70
N LEU A 93 -3.16 -1.48 16.57
CA LEU A 93 -4.41 -0.71 16.50
C LEU A 93 -5.05 -0.70 15.10
N GLU A 94 -4.46 -1.38 14.12
CA GLU A 94 -5.02 -1.60 12.79
C GLU A 94 -5.23 -3.11 12.52
N PRO A 95 -6.13 -3.50 11.61
CA PRO A 95 -6.27 -4.90 11.19
C PRO A 95 -4.95 -5.50 10.71
N THR A 96 -4.76 -6.80 10.95
CA THR A 96 -3.56 -7.51 10.49
C THR A 96 -3.45 -7.51 8.96
N VAL A 97 -2.27 -7.86 8.44
CA VAL A 97 -2.04 -8.00 7.00
C VAL A 97 -3.07 -8.96 6.38
N GLU A 98 -3.28 -10.13 6.98
CA GLU A 98 -4.23 -11.13 6.48
C GLU A 98 -5.66 -10.60 6.51
N GLN A 99 -6.04 -9.87 7.56
CA GLN A 99 -7.36 -9.25 7.67
C GLN A 99 -7.56 -8.16 6.59
N LYS A 100 -6.54 -7.34 6.32
CA LYS A 100 -6.54 -6.33 5.25
C LYS A 100 -6.67 -6.99 3.87
N ILE A 101 -5.92 -8.06 3.61
CA ILE A 101 -6.04 -8.86 2.37
C ILE A 101 -7.45 -9.44 2.22
N GLY A 102 -7.98 -10.07 3.28
CA GLY A 102 -9.34 -10.65 3.26
C GLY A 102 -10.43 -9.62 2.99
N ARG A 103 -10.28 -8.38 3.50
CA ARG A 103 -11.18 -7.25 3.20
C ARG A 103 -11.13 -6.84 1.73
N LEU A 104 -9.93 -6.77 1.15
CA LEU A 104 -9.77 -6.47 -0.27
C LEU A 104 -10.40 -7.56 -1.15
N ASP A 105 -10.25 -8.83 -0.76
CA ASP A 105 -10.92 -9.94 -1.44
C ASP A 105 -12.44 -9.85 -1.36
N GLN A 106 -13.01 -9.56 -0.18
CA GLN A 106 -14.45 -9.37 -0.02
C GLN A 106 -14.96 -8.20 -0.87
N TYR A 107 -14.20 -7.10 -0.94
CA TYR A 107 -14.53 -5.97 -1.79
C TYR A 107 -14.57 -6.37 -3.27
N LEU A 108 -13.54 -7.09 -3.75
CA LEU A 108 -13.49 -7.56 -5.13
C LEU A 108 -14.61 -8.56 -5.46
N GLN A 109 -14.94 -9.46 -4.54
CA GLN A 109 -16.06 -10.39 -4.75
C GLN A 109 -17.40 -9.66 -4.90
N ARG A 110 -17.58 -8.56 -4.16
CA ARG A 110 -18.82 -7.77 -4.20
C ARG A 110 -18.93 -6.85 -5.41
N PHE A 111 -17.84 -6.20 -5.80
CA PHE A 111 -17.86 -5.12 -6.80
C PHE A 111 -17.08 -5.42 -8.09
N GLY A 112 -16.32 -6.51 -8.14
CA GLY A 112 -15.51 -6.94 -9.28
C GLY A 112 -14.16 -6.20 -9.40
N ASN A 113 -14.10 -4.91 -9.06
CA ASN A 113 -12.85 -4.14 -8.97
C ASN A 113 -12.97 -2.94 -8.02
N PHE A 114 -11.84 -2.32 -7.70
CA PHE A 114 -11.76 -1.16 -6.79
C PHE A 114 -12.29 0.16 -7.36
N GLU A 115 -12.53 0.23 -8.66
CA GLU A 115 -13.07 1.43 -9.33
C GLU A 115 -14.60 1.44 -9.37
N GLN A 116 -15.27 0.35 -8.98
CA GLN A 116 -16.73 0.29 -9.02
C GLN A 116 -17.33 0.91 -7.75
N PRO A 117 -18.52 1.56 -7.85
CA PRO A 117 -19.34 1.69 -9.06
C PRO A 117 -19.00 2.87 -10.00
N ARG A 118 -18.33 3.92 -9.54
CA ARG A 118 -18.15 5.18 -10.31
C ARG A 118 -16.76 5.81 -10.19
N GLY A 119 -15.78 5.03 -9.74
CA GLY A 119 -14.45 5.45 -9.30
C GLY A 119 -13.64 6.31 -10.27
N PRO A 120 -12.47 6.79 -9.82
CA PRO A 120 -11.67 6.25 -8.72
C PRO A 120 -12.15 6.65 -7.31
N TYR A 121 -11.69 5.89 -6.31
CA TYR A 121 -11.98 6.09 -4.89
C TYR A 121 -10.70 6.11 -4.05
N GLN A 122 -10.75 6.85 -2.94
CA GLN A 122 -9.93 6.59 -1.78
C GLN A 122 -10.66 5.56 -0.91
N ILE A 123 -10.04 4.41 -0.70
CA ILE A 123 -10.60 3.25 -0.01
C ILE A 123 -9.84 3.07 1.30
N ASP A 124 -10.43 3.39 2.44
CA ASP A 124 -9.77 3.21 3.74
C ASP A 124 -10.14 1.85 4.35
N ILE A 125 -9.12 1.02 4.58
CA ILE A 125 -9.27 -0.34 5.14
C ILE A 125 -8.73 -0.48 6.57
N ARG A 126 -8.34 0.63 7.21
CA ARG A 126 -7.71 0.63 8.54
C ARG A 126 -8.69 0.43 9.69
N HIS A 127 -9.98 0.65 9.47
CA HIS A 127 -11.00 0.55 10.52
C HIS A 127 -11.51 -0.88 10.69
N PHE A 128 -11.57 -1.41 11.91
CA PHE A 128 -12.00 -2.80 12.16
C PHE A 128 -13.43 -3.12 11.69
N ASP A 129 -14.34 -2.15 11.69
CA ASP A 129 -15.76 -2.46 11.45
C ASP A 129 -16.23 -2.17 10.02
N ALA A 130 -15.47 -1.40 9.23
CA ALA A 130 -15.91 -0.97 7.91
C ALA A 130 -14.77 -0.60 6.95
N ILE A 131 -15.05 -0.71 5.65
CA ILE A 131 -14.26 -0.06 4.59
C ILE A 131 -14.96 1.26 4.26
N SER A 132 -14.21 2.35 4.26
CA SER A 132 -14.73 3.68 3.86
C SER A 132 -14.39 3.97 2.41
N LEU A 133 -15.32 4.55 1.66
CA LEU A 133 -15.14 4.95 0.26
C LEU A 133 -15.36 6.45 0.10
N GLN A 134 -14.34 7.15 -0.40
CA GLN A 134 -14.44 8.56 -0.76
C GLN A 134 -14.15 8.73 -2.26
N PRO A 135 -15.04 9.34 -3.05
CA PRO A 135 -14.77 9.59 -4.47
C PRO A 135 -13.50 10.43 -4.65
N MET A 136 -12.65 10.05 -5.60
CA MET A 136 -11.49 10.83 -5.99
C MET A 136 -11.75 11.55 -7.32
N PRO A 137 -11.19 12.75 -7.52
CA PRO A 137 -11.13 13.36 -8.84
C PRO A 137 -10.39 12.42 -9.78
N ARG A 138 -10.90 12.23 -11.00
CA ARG A 138 -10.11 11.57 -12.04
C ARG A 138 -8.90 12.44 -12.35
N ALA A 139 -7.71 11.88 -12.29
CA ALA A 139 -6.52 12.56 -12.78
C ALA A 139 -6.74 12.93 -14.25
N ALA A 140 -6.42 14.18 -14.61
CA ALA A 140 -6.35 14.57 -16.01
C ALA A 140 -5.26 13.72 -16.67
N ARG A 141 -5.60 13.08 -17.80
CA ARG A 141 -4.66 12.26 -18.58
C ARG A 141 -3.57 13.10 -19.22
#